data_AF-A0A9D6Q184-F1
#
_entry.id   AF-A0A9D6Q184-F1
#
_cell.length_a   1.000
_cell.length_b   1.000
_cell.length_c   1.000
_cell.angle_alpha   90.00
_cell.angle_beta   90.00
_cell.angle_gamma   90.00
#
_symmetry.space_group_name_H-M   'P 1'
#
loop_
_entity.id
_entity.type
_entity.pdbx_description
1 polymer ?
#
loop_
_entity_poly.entity_id
_entity_poly.type
_entity_poly.pdbx_seq_one_letter_code
_entity_poly.pdbx_strand_id
1 'polypeptide(L)'
;MRTTMQSLSLKSRTVLNAIVDAAQQIGRSDFDVNLQADAEDDLSILANAFNNMAANLKSRFAEQSLLYREERQKVYQMAVLREAVSTIVSDLAIEPLMDRLASHAASLVSAGLSALMILNPETGKIQYFKTNIPLDNLPVKEPPEGKGLLSVVLQDGVSIRLVYWKPFRCSPDFKK
;
A
#
# COMPACT_ATOMS: atom_id res chain seq x y z
N MET A 1 -26.80 62.32 -29.85
CA MET A 1 -25.70 61.39 -30.20
C MET A 1 -24.68 61.14 -29.08
N ARG A 2 -24.42 62.05 -28.12
CA ARG A 2 -23.47 61.78 -27.01
C ARG A 2 -23.95 60.74 -25.98
N THR A 3 -25.25 60.69 -25.70
CA THR A 3 -25.82 59.86 -24.64
C THR A 3 -25.84 58.37 -24.95
N THR A 4 -25.96 57.99 -26.24
CA THR A 4 -25.96 56.60 -26.71
C THR A 4 -24.58 55.97 -26.75
N MET A 5 -23.51 56.75 -26.92
CA MET A 5 -22.13 56.25 -26.85
C MET A 5 -21.66 55.96 -25.42
N GLN A 6 -22.10 56.77 -24.43
CA GLN A 6 -21.77 56.52 -23.02
C GLN A 6 -22.44 55.27 -22.45
N SER A 7 -23.69 54.98 -22.84
CA SER A 7 -24.40 53.79 -22.37
C SER A 7 -23.80 52.48 -22.89
N LEU A 8 -23.29 52.47 -24.13
CA LEU A 8 -22.65 51.29 -24.74
C LEU A 8 -21.32 50.96 -24.05
N SER A 9 -20.52 51.98 -23.72
CA SER A 9 -19.26 51.84 -22.99
C SER A 9 -19.45 51.33 -21.56
N LEU A 10 -20.51 51.76 -20.87
CA LEU A 10 -20.82 51.30 -19.52
C LEU A 10 -21.22 49.82 -19.50
N LYS A 11 -22.04 49.38 -20.46
CA LYS A 11 -22.50 47.99 -20.57
C LYS A 11 -21.34 47.02 -20.81
N SER A 12 -20.42 47.37 -21.72
CA SER A 12 -19.23 46.55 -22.02
C SER A 12 -18.33 46.35 -20.79
N ARG A 13 -18.11 47.40 -20.00
CA ARG A 13 -17.28 47.33 -18.79
C ARG A 13 -17.89 46.43 -17.70
N THR A 14 -19.21 46.46 -17.55
CA THR A 14 -19.92 45.60 -16.59
C THR A 14 -19.79 44.12 -16.96
N VAL A 15 -19.95 43.77 -18.24
CA VAL A 15 -19.84 42.37 -18.71
C VAL A 15 -18.42 41.85 -18.54
N LEU A 16 -17.41 42.65 -18.87
CA LEU A 16 -16.01 42.26 -18.70
C LEU A 16 -15.65 42.00 -17.23
N ASN A 17 -16.12 42.84 -16.31
CA ASN A 17 -15.90 42.59 -14.87
C ASN A 17 -16.61 41.32 -14.40
N ALA A 18 -17.83 41.06 -14.87
CA ALA A 18 -18.55 39.84 -14.53
C ALA A 18 -17.81 38.58 -15.03
N ILE A 19 -17.19 38.63 -16.21
CA ILE A 19 -16.35 37.54 -16.74
C ILE A 19 -15.11 37.32 -15.87
N VAL A 20 -14.47 38.39 -15.39
CA VAL A 20 -13.30 38.27 -14.50
C VAL A 20 -13.69 37.63 -13.17
N ASP A 21 -14.80 38.06 -12.58
CA ASP A 21 -15.31 37.48 -11.32
C ASP A 21 -15.68 36.00 -11.50
N ALA A 22 -16.34 35.68 -12.61
CA ALA A 22 -16.68 34.33 -13.02
C ALA A 22 -15.43 33.43 -13.18
N ALA A 23 -14.37 33.94 -13.83
CA ALA A 23 -13.12 33.22 -13.99
C ALA A 23 -12.43 32.96 -12.65
N GLN A 24 -12.52 33.89 -11.69
CA GLN A 24 -11.99 33.70 -10.34
C GLN A 24 -12.79 32.63 -9.56
N GLN A 25 -14.10 32.57 -9.74
CA GLN A 25 -14.95 31.52 -9.15
C GLN A 25 -14.58 30.13 -9.68
N ILE A 26 -14.43 29.99 -11.00
CA ILE A 26 -13.94 28.75 -11.63
C ILE A 26 -12.55 28.37 -11.09
N GLY A 27 -11.65 29.34 -10.90
CA GLY A 27 -10.33 29.11 -10.31
C GLY A 27 -10.37 28.56 -8.89
N ARG A 28 -11.48 28.79 -8.16
CA ARG A 28 -11.76 28.23 -6.83
C ARG A 28 -12.57 26.93 -6.89
N SER A 29 -12.70 26.34 -8.08
CA SER A 29 -13.51 25.14 -8.36
C SER A 29 -15.02 25.33 -8.13
N ASP A 30 -15.49 26.58 -8.15
CA ASP A 30 -16.92 26.89 -8.22
C ASP A 30 -17.32 27.07 -9.69
N PHE A 31 -17.99 26.06 -10.22
CA PHE A 31 -18.40 26.02 -11.63
C PHE A 31 -19.87 26.42 -11.84
N ASP A 32 -20.59 26.80 -10.79
CA ASP A 32 -22.01 27.21 -10.87
C ASP A 32 -22.16 28.67 -11.31
N VAL A 33 -21.45 29.00 -12.38
CA VAL A 33 -21.40 30.35 -12.94
C VAL A 33 -22.30 30.45 -14.16
N ASN A 34 -23.15 31.49 -14.18
CA ASN A 34 -24.00 31.80 -15.31
C ASN A 34 -23.97 33.30 -15.59
N LEU A 35 -23.32 33.68 -16.68
CA LEU A 35 -23.29 35.05 -17.17
C LEU A 35 -24.52 35.33 -18.03
N GLN A 36 -25.25 36.41 -17.72
CA GLN A 36 -26.39 36.84 -18.52
C GLN A 36 -25.89 37.48 -19.82
N ALA A 37 -26.33 36.94 -20.95
CA ALA A 37 -25.99 37.38 -22.30
C ALA A 37 -27.19 38.13 -22.91
N ASP A 38 -27.31 39.43 -22.64
CA ASP A 38 -28.39 40.25 -23.19
C ASP A 38 -27.95 41.00 -24.45
N ALA A 39 -28.52 40.58 -25.59
CA ALA A 39 -28.40 41.09 -26.98
C ALA A 39 -27.37 40.37 -27.88
N GLU A 40 -27.65 40.36 -29.19
CA GLU A 40 -26.92 39.68 -30.26
C GLU A 40 -25.59 40.40 -30.61
N ASP A 41 -24.71 40.56 -29.61
CA ASP A 41 -23.38 41.17 -29.74
C ASP A 41 -22.23 40.20 -29.41
N ASP A 42 -21.00 40.62 -29.70
CA ASP A 42 -19.79 39.81 -29.48
C ASP A 42 -19.57 39.45 -28.00
N LEU A 43 -20.08 40.27 -27.07
CA LEU A 43 -19.96 40.02 -25.62
C LEU A 43 -20.89 38.88 -25.19
N SER A 44 -22.07 38.77 -25.80
CA SER A 44 -22.97 37.64 -25.60
C SER A 44 -22.40 36.33 -26.15
N ILE A 45 -21.69 36.36 -27.27
CA ILE A 45 -20.97 35.18 -27.79
C ILE A 45 -19.92 34.73 -26.76
N LEU A 46 -19.16 35.67 -26.19
CA LEU A 46 -18.15 35.37 -25.18
C LEU A 46 -18.77 34.83 -23.87
N ALA A 47 -19.85 35.44 -23.39
CA ALA A 47 -20.57 34.98 -22.20
C ALA A 47 -21.12 33.55 -22.38
N ASN A 48 -21.70 33.25 -23.56
CA ASN A 48 -22.18 31.91 -23.88
C ASN A 48 -21.03 30.90 -23.99
N ALA A 49 -19.91 31.26 -24.63
CA ALA A 49 -18.73 30.41 -24.69
C ALA A 49 -18.17 30.11 -23.30
N PHE A 50 -18.17 31.10 -22.41
CA PHE A 50 -17.74 30.94 -21.02
C PHE A 50 -18.69 30.03 -20.22
N ASN A 51 -20.01 30.23 -20.33
CA ASN A 51 -21.01 29.37 -19.67
C ASN A 51 -20.86 27.90 -20.12
N ASN A 52 -20.64 27.67 -21.42
CA ASN A 52 -20.37 26.35 -21.96
C ASN A 52 -19.08 25.73 -21.38
N MET A 53 -18.02 26.53 -21.20
CA MET A 53 -16.79 26.06 -20.57
C MET A 53 -17.03 25.67 -19.10
N ALA A 54 -17.73 26.49 -18.33
CA ALA A 54 -18.07 26.22 -16.93
C ALA A 54 -18.87 24.91 -16.79
N ALA A 55 -19.89 24.73 -17.61
CA ALA A 55 -20.70 23.51 -17.63
C ALA A 55 -19.87 22.25 -17.98
N ASN A 56 -18.98 22.35 -18.97
CA ASN A 56 -18.10 21.25 -19.35
C ASN A 56 -17.12 20.89 -18.22
N LEU A 57 -16.50 21.89 -17.58
CA LEU A 57 -15.61 21.65 -16.45
C LEU A 57 -16.35 20.98 -15.29
N LYS A 58 -17.55 21.48 -14.93
CA LYS A 58 -18.39 20.88 -13.89
C LYS A 58 -18.64 19.39 -14.15
N SER A 59 -19.02 19.05 -15.38
CA SER A 59 -19.26 17.67 -15.79
C SER A 59 -18.01 16.80 -15.66
N ARG A 60 -16.86 17.29 -16.15
CA ARG A 60 -15.58 16.57 -16.09
C ARG A 60 -15.11 16.33 -14.65
N PHE A 61 -15.20 17.33 -13.79
CA PHE A 61 -14.84 17.18 -12.38
C PHE A 61 -15.76 16.18 -11.66
N ALA A 62 -17.06 16.20 -11.95
CA ALA A 62 -17.99 15.22 -11.39
C ALA A 62 -17.65 13.79 -11.84
N GLU A 63 -17.44 13.57 -13.13
CA GLU A 63 -17.01 12.29 -13.71
C GLU A 63 -15.71 11.80 -13.08
N GLN A 64 -14.70 12.67 -13.01
CA GLN A 64 -13.40 12.37 -12.44
C GLN A 64 -13.49 12.00 -10.94
N SER A 65 -14.33 12.70 -10.18
CA SER A 65 -14.52 12.41 -8.75
C SER A 65 -15.14 11.04 -8.50
N LEU A 66 -16.04 10.57 -9.38
CA LEU A 66 -16.63 9.24 -9.30
C LEU A 66 -15.59 8.17 -9.64
N LEU A 67 -14.83 8.36 -10.72
CA LEU A 67 -13.76 7.44 -11.13
C LEU A 67 -12.71 7.25 -10.02
N TYR A 68 -12.28 8.35 -9.38
CA TYR A 68 -11.33 8.25 -8.27
C TYR A 68 -11.90 7.47 -7.08
N ARG A 69 -13.19 7.60 -6.77
CA ARG A 69 -13.83 6.82 -5.71
C ARG A 69 -13.85 5.34 -6.04
N GLU A 70 -14.23 4.98 -7.27
CA GLU A 70 -14.23 3.60 -7.74
C GLU A 70 -12.82 2.98 -7.73
N GLU A 71 -11.82 3.71 -8.22
CA GLU A 71 -10.43 3.26 -8.21
C GLU A 71 -9.93 3.03 -6.78
N ARG A 72 -10.19 3.98 -5.87
CA ARG A 72 -9.85 3.84 -4.44
C ARG A 72 -10.53 2.62 -3.81
N GLN A 73 -11.81 2.37 -4.13
CA GLN A 73 -12.52 1.20 -3.64
C GLN A 73 -11.90 -0.11 -4.16
N LYS A 74 -11.54 -0.18 -5.44
CA LYS A 74 -10.88 -1.35 -6.03
C LYS A 74 -9.52 -1.62 -5.39
N VAL A 75 -8.72 -0.58 -5.16
CA VAL A 75 -7.42 -0.70 -4.46
C VAL A 75 -7.61 -1.22 -3.04
N TYR A 76 -8.59 -0.68 -2.30
CA TYR A 76 -8.91 -1.13 -0.96
C TYR A 76 -9.34 -2.61 -0.94
N GLN A 77 -10.26 -2.99 -1.83
CA GLN A 77 -10.72 -4.38 -1.95
C GLN A 77 -9.57 -5.34 -2.29
N MET A 78 -8.68 -4.94 -3.19
CA MET A 78 -7.51 -5.74 -3.57
C MET A 78 -6.53 -5.89 -2.39
N ALA A 79 -6.33 -4.85 -1.59
CA ALA A 79 -5.49 -4.90 -0.40
C ALA A 79 -6.06 -5.86 0.65
N VAL A 80 -7.36 -5.75 0.95
CA VAL A 80 -8.06 -6.65 1.88
C VAL A 80 -8.03 -8.10 1.38
N LEU A 81 -8.25 -8.33 0.09
CA LEU A 81 -8.18 -9.67 -0.51
C LEU A 81 -6.76 -10.24 -0.42
N ARG A 82 -5.74 -9.44 -0.74
CA ARG A 82 -4.34 -9.85 -0.65
C ARG A 82 -3.96 -10.22 0.80
N GLU A 83 -4.40 -9.41 1.76
CA GLU A 83 -4.18 -9.68 3.19
C GLU A 83 -4.85 -10.99 3.61
N ALA A 84 -6.12 -11.18 3.27
CA ALA A 84 -6.85 -12.41 3.57
C ALA A 84 -6.20 -13.66 2.93
N VAL A 85 -5.79 -13.58 1.66
CA VAL A 85 -5.08 -14.69 0.97
C VAL A 85 -3.73 -14.95 1.63
N SER A 86 -2.98 -13.92 2.00
CA SER A 86 -1.70 -14.06 2.69
C SER A 86 -1.87 -14.76 4.04
N THR A 87 -2.87 -14.37 4.83
CA THR A 87 -3.19 -14.99 6.12
C THR A 87 -3.60 -16.45 5.93
N ILE A 88 -4.49 -16.76 4.98
CA ILE A 88 -4.95 -18.14 4.72
C ILE A 88 -3.79 -19.03 4.24
N VAL A 89 -2.96 -18.54 3.32
CA VAL A 89 -1.80 -19.32 2.81
C VAL A 89 -0.76 -19.54 3.91
N SER A 90 -0.54 -18.54 4.76
CA SER A 90 0.38 -18.65 5.89
C SER A 90 -0.12 -19.63 6.94
N ASP A 91 -1.40 -19.57 7.30
CA ASP A 91 -1.95 -20.38 8.39
C ASP A 91 -2.22 -21.84 7.98
N LEU A 92 -2.65 -22.10 6.74
CA LEU A 92 -3.21 -23.42 6.37
C LEU A 92 -2.16 -24.44 5.85
N ALA A 93 -1.02 -24.00 5.32
CA ALA A 93 -0.09 -24.91 4.62
C ALA A 93 1.31 -25.00 5.21
N ILE A 94 1.76 -24.00 6.00
CA ILE A 94 3.17 -23.95 6.40
C ILE A 94 3.51 -24.96 7.49
N GLU A 95 2.65 -25.09 8.52
CA GLU A 95 2.92 -25.96 9.65
C GLU A 95 2.98 -27.45 9.27
N PRO A 96 1.98 -28.01 8.56
CA PRO A 96 2.04 -29.42 8.16
C PRO A 96 3.18 -29.70 7.16
N LEU A 97 3.55 -28.72 6.33
CA LEU A 97 4.62 -28.85 5.35
C LEU A 97 5.99 -28.85 6.03
N MET A 98 6.23 -27.92 6.97
CA MET A 98 7.46 -27.87 7.74
C MET A 98 7.65 -29.12 8.60
N ASP A 99 6.56 -29.65 9.16
CA ASP A 99 6.59 -30.89 9.95
C ASP A 99 7.04 -32.09 9.11
N ARG A 100 6.45 -32.25 7.91
CA ARG A 100 6.85 -33.27 6.95
C ARG A 100 8.29 -33.09 6.51
N LEU A 101 8.70 -31.87 6.15
CA LEU A 101 10.06 -31.60 5.69
C LEU A 101 11.10 -31.88 6.78
N ALA A 102 10.85 -31.49 8.04
CA ALA A 102 11.76 -31.78 9.14
C ALA A 102 11.93 -33.30 9.30
N SER A 103 10.82 -34.02 9.33
CA SER A 103 10.83 -35.48 9.46
C SER A 103 11.53 -36.20 8.30
N HIS A 104 11.32 -35.75 7.06
CA HIS A 104 11.98 -36.31 5.87
C HIS A 104 13.47 -36.00 5.84
N ALA A 105 13.86 -34.76 6.20
CA ALA A 105 15.27 -34.38 6.28
C ALA A 105 16.02 -35.25 7.31
N ALA A 106 15.44 -35.45 8.51
CA ALA A 106 16.01 -36.33 9.52
C ALA A 106 16.19 -37.77 9.01
N SER A 107 15.17 -38.31 8.35
CA SER A 107 15.20 -39.66 7.77
C SER A 107 16.27 -39.81 6.69
N LEU A 108 16.39 -38.83 5.79
CA LEU A 108 17.33 -38.86 4.67
C LEU A 108 18.80 -38.94 5.12
N VAL A 109 19.15 -38.25 6.21
CA VAL A 109 20.52 -38.25 6.74
C VAL A 109 20.68 -39.14 7.98
N SER A 110 19.66 -39.92 8.35
CA SER A 110 19.64 -40.76 9.55
C SER A 110 20.01 -39.97 10.84
N ALA A 111 19.52 -38.73 10.94
CA ALA A 111 19.75 -37.88 12.10
C ALA A 111 18.66 -38.08 13.16
N GLY A 112 19.04 -38.04 14.45
CA GLY A 112 18.09 -38.12 15.56
C GLY A 112 17.26 -36.84 15.76
N LEU A 113 17.73 -35.70 15.26
CA LEU A 113 17.06 -34.41 15.34
C LEU A 113 17.26 -33.63 14.04
N SER A 114 16.19 -33.04 13.54
CA SER A 114 16.21 -32.00 12.52
C SER A 114 15.35 -30.82 12.99
N ALA A 115 15.74 -29.64 12.55
CA ALA A 115 15.02 -28.40 12.81
C ALA A 115 14.96 -27.59 11.52
N LEU A 116 13.79 -27.01 11.24
CA LEU A 116 13.55 -26.08 10.16
C LEU A 116 13.06 -24.77 10.75
N MET A 117 13.59 -23.68 10.22
CA MET A 117 13.18 -22.34 10.61
C MET A 117 12.95 -21.46 9.38
N ILE A 118 12.00 -20.56 9.50
CA ILE A 118 11.76 -19.50 8.52
C ILE A 118 11.96 -18.17 9.24
N LEU A 119 12.77 -17.30 8.66
CA LEU A 119 13.03 -15.96 9.18
C LEU A 119 12.18 -14.93 8.45
N ASN A 120 11.74 -13.91 9.19
CA ASN A 120 11.20 -12.70 8.61
C ASN A 120 12.36 -11.85 8.06
N PRO A 121 12.39 -11.51 6.76
CA PRO A 121 13.53 -10.85 6.13
C PRO A 121 13.74 -9.39 6.59
N GLU A 122 12.69 -8.71 7.07
CA GLU A 122 12.78 -7.31 7.50
C GLU A 122 13.25 -7.17 8.95
N THR A 123 12.83 -8.11 9.81
CA THR A 123 13.10 -8.06 11.25
C THR A 123 14.21 -9.01 11.70
N GLY A 124 14.59 -9.99 10.86
CA GLY A 124 15.54 -11.05 11.19
C GLY A 124 15.02 -12.03 12.26
N LYS A 125 13.76 -11.92 12.67
CA LYS A 125 13.15 -12.77 13.71
C LYS A 125 12.66 -14.09 13.12
N ILE A 126 12.67 -15.14 13.94
CA ILE A 126 12.10 -16.44 13.58
C ILE A 126 10.57 -16.29 13.48
N GLN A 127 10.04 -16.56 12.30
CA GLN A 127 8.60 -16.56 12.03
C GLN A 127 7.99 -17.95 12.24
N TYR A 128 8.71 -19.00 11.88
CA TYR A 128 8.30 -20.39 12.08
C TYR A 128 9.48 -21.23 12.53
N PHE A 129 9.23 -22.18 13.44
CA PHE A 129 10.21 -23.14 13.93
C PHE A 129 9.56 -24.51 14.09
N LYS A 130 10.12 -25.54 13.45
CA LYS A 130 9.59 -26.90 13.52
C LYS A 130 10.72 -27.92 13.62
N THR A 131 10.47 -28.98 14.37
CA THR A 131 11.41 -30.08 14.62
C THR A 131 10.74 -31.42 14.35
N ASN A 132 11.52 -32.45 14.03
CA ASN A 132 11.00 -33.81 13.87
C ASN A 132 10.67 -34.51 15.21
N ILE A 133 11.04 -33.91 16.34
CA ILE A 133 10.68 -34.36 17.69
C ILE A 133 9.88 -33.26 18.41
N PRO A 134 9.06 -33.61 19.43
CA PRO A 134 8.34 -32.62 20.23
C PRO A 134 9.27 -31.60 20.89
N LEU A 135 8.83 -30.34 20.96
CA LEU A 135 9.58 -29.23 21.58
C LEU A 135 10.01 -29.53 23.03
N ASP A 136 9.17 -30.23 23.80
CA ASP A 136 9.46 -30.64 25.19
C ASP A 136 10.69 -31.56 25.31
N ASN A 137 11.01 -32.28 24.23
CA ASN A 137 12.13 -33.20 24.15
C ASN A 137 13.38 -32.55 23.54
N LEU A 138 13.33 -31.24 23.24
CA LEU A 138 14.51 -30.55 22.73
C LEU A 138 15.52 -30.30 23.87
N PRO A 139 16.82 -30.46 23.58
CA PRO A 139 17.87 -30.12 24.53
C PRO A 139 17.98 -28.60 24.79
N VAL A 140 17.35 -27.77 23.95
CA VAL A 140 17.34 -26.31 24.05
C VAL A 140 15.88 -25.85 24.13
N LYS A 141 15.53 -25.16 25.22
CA LYS A 141 14.16 -24.74 25.53
C LYS A 141 13.78 -23.36 24.99
N GLU A 142 14.77 -22.56 24.59
CA GLU A 142 14.58 -21.21 24.08
C GLU A 142 15.12 -21.11 22.64
N PRO A 143 14.43 -20.37 21.75
CA PRO A 143 14.93 -20.14 20.41
C PRO A 143 16.28 -19.42 20.48
N PRO A 144 17.30 -19.86 19.73
CA PRO A 144 18.64 -19.32 19.81
C PRO A 144 18.69 -17.84 19.36
N GLU A 145 18.96 -16.95 20.31
CA GLU A 145 19.13 -15.51 20.06
C GLU A 145 20.53 -15.22 19.52
N GLY A 146 20.72 -15.36 18.21
CA GLY A 146 21.87 -14.80 17.49
C GLY A 146 23.26 -15.24 17.98
N LYS A 147 23.35 -16.31 18.78
CA LYS A 147 24.59 -16.86 19.34
C LYS A 147 24.70 -18.35 19.02
N GLY A 148 25.91 -18.79 18.69
CA GLY A 148 26.22 -20.20 18.40
C GLY A 148 26.30 -20.51 16.91
N LEU A 149 26.43 -21.79 16.56
CA LEU A 149 26.64 -22.19 15.16
C LEU A 149 25.49 -21.78 14.23
N LEU A 150 24.28 -21.73 14.76
CA LEU A 150 23.13 -21.31 13.99
C LEU A 150 23.23 -19.85 13.57
N SER A 151 23.80 -18.97 14.39
CA SER A 151 23.93 -17.55 14.01
C SER A 151 24.83 -17.36 12.81
N VAL A 152 25.88 -18.18 12.68
CA VAL A 152 26.78 -18.17 11.52
C VAL A 152 26.05 -18.60 10.25
N VAL A 153 25.25 -19.68 10.33
CA VAL A 153 24.42 -20.14 9.19
C VAL A 153 23.39 -19.08 8.80
N LEU A 154 22.78 -18.40 9.78
CA LEU A 154 21.77 -17.37 9.54
C LEU A 154 22.36 -16.06 8.97
N GLN A 155 23.58 -15.69 9.35
CA GLN A 155 24.25 -14.47 8.88
C GLN A 155 24.89 -14.66 7.50
N ASP A 156 25.62 -15.76 7.31
CA ASP A 156 26.46 -15.95 6.13
C ASP A 156 25.78 -16.79 5.04
N GLY A 157 24.67 -17.47 5.38
CA GLY A 157 23.96 -18.37 4.45
C GLY A 157 24.75 -19.62 4.07
N VAL A 158 25.79 -19.96 4.82
CA VAL A 158 26.71 -21.07 4.52
C VAL A 158 26.32 -22.32 5.29
N SER A 159 26.36 -23.48 4.62
CA SER A 159 26.19 -24.78 5.27
C SER A 159 27.43 -25.18 6.06
N ILE A 160 27.25 -25.52 7.34
CA ILE A 160 28.33 -25.93 8.24
C ILE A 160 28.16 -27.41 8.59
N ARG A 161 29.18 -28.23 8.32
CA ARG A 161 29.27 -29.61 8.79
C ARG A 161 30.36 -29.74 9.84
N LEU A 162 30.00 -30.21 11.02
CA LEU A 162 30.96 -30.51 12.08
C LEU A 162 31.31 -32.00 12.05
N VAL A 163 32.61 -32.31 12.01
CA VAL A 163 33.12 -33.70 11.96
C VAL A 163 33.29 -34.29 13.36
N TYR A 164 33.45 -33.45 14.38
CA TYR A 164 33.50 -33.84 15.79
C TYR A 164 32.64 -32.87 16.61
N TRP A 165 31.59 -33.39 17.24
CA TRP A 165 30.78 -32.65 18.20
C TRP A 165 30.86 -33.33 19.55
N LYS A 166 31.48 -32.66 20.53
CA LYS A 166 31.40 -33.06 21.93
C LYS A 166 30.13 -32.42 22.49
N PRO A 167 29.20 -33.17 23.09
CA PRO A 167 27.97 -32.57 23.62
C PRO A 167 28.32 -31.50 24.64
N PHE A 168 27.94 -30.25 24.34
CA PHE A 168 28.03 -29.15 25.29
C PHE A 168 27.17 -29.52 26.51
N ARG A 169 27.79 -29.66 27.68
CA ARG A 169 27.04 -29.49 28.94
C ARG A 169 26.67 -28.01 28.99
N CYS A 170 25.39 -27.68 28.95
CA CYS A 170 24.93 -26.32 29.24
C CYS A 170 25.56 -25.87 30.56
N SER A 171 26.43 -24.87 30.49
CA SER A 171 26.90 -24.18 31.68
C SER A 171 25.70 -23.44 32.30
N PRO A 172 25.49 -23.51 33.62
CA PRO A 172 24.41 -22.79 34.28
C PRO A 172 24.56 -21.25 34.22
N ASP A 173 25.66 -20.72 33.68
CA ASP A 173 25.95 -19.28 33.67
C ASP A 173 25.32 -18.49 32.50
N PHE A 174 24.57 -19.14 31.61
CA PHE A 174 23.77 -18.43 30.59
C PHE A 174 22.40 -18.03 31.15
N LYS A 175 22.40 -17.19 32.18
CA LYS A 175 21.25 -16.35 32.55
C LYS A 175 21.71 -14.90 32.62
N LYS A 176 21.31 -14.09 31.64
CA LYS A 176 21.06 -12.66 31.81
C LYS A 176 19.89 -12.28 30.93
#